data_AF-A0A7X4ALA7-F1
#
_entry.id   AF-A0A7X4ALA7-F1
#
_cell.length_a   1.000
_cell.length_b   1.000
_cell.length_c   1.000
_cell.angle_alpha   90.00
_cell.angle_beta   90.00
_cell.angle_gamma   90.00
#
_symmetry.space_group_name_H-M   'P 1'
#
loop_
_entity.id
_entity.type
_entity.pdbx_description
1 polymer ?
#
loop_
_entity_poly.entity_id
_entity_poly.type
_entity_poly.pdbx_seq_one_letter_code
_entity_poly.pdbx_strand_id
1 'polypeptide(L)'
;SARLAPRPDGPLTHFASPRGKKYRLAMLPRWMTLGVVLVVSGAAALAAQTPAEKVERLLSGTRLPGVIQTSIGVTRTGTPIPALITNDDLDYFTPKTRVLLVGGLDGSESSVRATLSVLRWFYLDADAQVHRERVALSAVPLANPDGWASGLGPSNGSGGNPTVAYPPQGTAYNNATDPEAAYLWRWIAMHAPELVVDLRVGTEWAFAVRQSGTGADAHGLAFNLSKRFSPDQEAIAEPADDELVNRISRQAAGGVGAMAALRVRMDPDDRDALAPELFKAVQHAGMAGWPDSTARESIQRRLRRSPVEVAQQLAAHYGHELERVAYIPALALLGRIRLADLSGDASHLADVERIVKPYLDGGKATLPDRPSGSNLSGHLVFAELARVTKKTRYIELARAAADLGFDNQGNPGESMPFHNEMSDSVFMGTPILAEAGRLTGEAKYLDMALRHMKFMQDLCLRPDGLYRHSPLDEAAWGRGNGFPALGLALSLSAMPEDHPGRARMLAAFRNHLEALLRRQDPSGMWHQVIDHPESYRELTATSMITFAMVRGLRSGWLDRKRYEPVIDRAWESLKARIAPSGDLVDVCTGTGKQKSLRDYFDRTAILGHDDRGGAMALMISTEMAYWQRER
;
A
#
# COMPACT_ATOMS: atom_id res chain seq x y z
N SER A 1 -19.75 23.88 -61.07
CA SER A 1 -20.52 24.97 -60.45
C SER A 1 -19.76 25.44 -59.21
N ALA A 2 -18.65 26.16 -59.41
CA ALA A 2 -18.54 27.64 -59.44
C ALA A 2 -18.09 28.14 -58.04
N ARG A 3 -16.97 28.82 -57.80
CA ARG A 3 -15.75 29.30 -58.51
C ARG A 3 -14.68 29.46 -57.40
N LEU A 4 -13.52 28.81 -57.45
CA LEU A 4 -12.19 29.34 -57.85
C LEU A 4 -11.81 30.74 -57.31
N ALA A 5 -10.96 30.78 -56.26
CA ALA A 5 -9.59 31.38 -56.12
C ALA A 5 -9.30 32.82 -56.65
N PRO A 6 -8.10 33.46 -56.42
CA PRO A 6 -6.98 33.26 -55.47
C PRO A 6 -6.45 34.57 -54.77
N ARG A 7 -5.37 34.40 -53.97
CA ARG A 7 -4.37 35.31 -53.31
C ARG A 7 -3.82 36.50 -54.17
N PRO A 8 -2.79 37.33 -53.79
CA PRO A 8 -2.03 37.60 -52.53
C PRO A 8 -1.76 39.14 -52.26
N ASP A 9 -0.80 39.45 -51.36
CA ASP A 9 0.10 40.65 -51.29
C ASP A 9 -0.08 41.65 -50.11
N GLY A 10 0.99 41.84 -49.32
CA GLY A 10 1.25 43.05 -48.50
C GLY A 10 1.94 44.15 -49.34
N PRO A 11 2.61 45.22 -48.81
CA PRO A 11 2.91 45.61 -47.41
C PRO A 11 2.75 47.16 -47.13
N LEU A 12 3.32 47.66 -46.00
CA LEU A 12 3.81 49.04 -45.68
C LEU A 12 2.85 50.10 -45.05
N THR A 13 2.99 50.43 -43.75
CA THR A 13 3.64 51.62 -43.07
C THR A 13 2.78 52.92 -43.05
N HIS A 14 2.63 53.76 -41.99
CA HIS A 14 3.57 54.35 -41.03
C HIS A 14 2.88 55.13 -39.84
N PHE A 15 3.59 55.21 -38.70
CA PHE A 15 3.70 56.26 -37.64
C PHE A 15 2.51 56.73 -36.76
N ALA A 16 2.62 56.53 -35.43
CA ALA A 16 3.00 57.58 -34.42
C ALA A 16 2.67 57.17 -32.96
N SER A 17 3.57 57.50 -32.01
CA SER A 17 3.30 57.67 -30.55
C SER A 17 3.84 59.07 -30.13
N PRO A 18 3.67 59.67 -28.91
CA PRO A 18 3.47 59.07 -27.56
C PRO A 18 2.55 59.90 -26.58
N ARG A 19 2.59 59.55 -25.27
CA ARG A 19 2.15 60.27 -24.01
C ARG A 19 0.78 59.82 -23.47
N GLY A 20 0.49 59.65 -22.17
CA GLY A 20 1.17 59.85 -20.88
C GLY A 20 0.12 60.01 -19.74
N LYS A 21 0.53 59.79 -18.47
CA LYS A 21 -0.10 60.13 -17.15
C LYS A 21 -1.08 59.09 -16.56
N LYS A 22 -0.78 58.38 -15.45
CA LYS A 22 -0.59 58.74 -14.01
C LYS A 22 -1.91 59.04 -13.25
N TYR A 23 -2.28 58.11 -12.37
CA TYR A 23 -3.25 58.27 -11.28
C TYR A 23 -2.55 58.79 -10.01
N ARG A 24 -3.16 59.73 -9.26
CA ARG A 24 -3.10 59.82 -7.79
C ARG A 24 -3.97 60.95 -7.17
N LEU A 25 -4.69 60.54 -6.10
CA LEU A 25 -4.98 61.18 -4.80
C LEU A 25 -5.92 62.38 -4.63
N ALA A 26 -6.87 62.23 -3.69
CA ALA A 26 -7.08 62.97 -2.41
C ALA A 26 -8.53 62.70 -1.90
N MET A 27 -8.96 62.72 -0.63
CA MET A 27 -8.42 62.88 0.73
C MET A 27 -9.54 62.47 1.74
N LEU A 28 -9.16 62.15 2.97
CA LEU A 28 -9.95 61.76 4.17
C LEU A 28 -10.81 62.90 4.78
N PRO A 29 -11.75 62.64 5.74
CA PRO A 29 -11.40 62.72 7.18
C PRO A 29 -12.09 61.71 8.15
N ARG A 30 -11.52 61.59 9.36
CA ARG A 30 -11.88 60.77 10.54
C ARG A 30 -12.92 61.46 11.47
N TRP A 31 -13.66 60.66 12.27
CA TRP A 31 -13.81 60.66 13.77
C TRP A 31 -15.24 60.29 14.28
N MET A 32 -15.32 59.28 15.18
CA MET A 32 -16.25 58.96 16.31
C MET A 32 -17.80 59.03 16.08
N THR A 33 -18.69 58.15 16.58
CA THR A 33 -18.79 57.41 17.85
C THR A 33 -19.97 56.40 17.81
N LEU A 34 -20.01 55.53 18.82
CA LEU A 34 -21.13 54.73 19.37
C LEU A 34 -21.42 53.34 18.78
N GLY A 35 -21.10 52.35 19.61
CA GLY A 35 -21.52 50.97 19.45
C GLY A 35 -23.01 50.79 19.62
N VAL A 36 -23.55 49.94 18.75
CA VAL A 36 -24.75 49.15 19.03
C VAL A 36 -24.29 47.70 19.03
N VAL A 37 -24.24 47.12 20.22
CA VAL A 37 -24.13 45.68 20.41
C VAL A 37 -25.44 45.09 19.90
N LEU A 38 -25.43 44.60 18.66
CA LEU A 38 -26.43 43.65 18.21
C LEU A 38 -25.97 42.28 18.71
N VAL A 39 -26.49 41.88 19.88
CA VAL A 39 -26.52 40.48 20.29
C VAL A 39 -27.39 39.77 19.28
N VAL A 40 -26.81 39.33 18.18
CA VAL A 40 -27.35 38.20 17.43
C VAL A 40 -27.10 37.01 18.33
N SER A 41 -28.14 36.58 19.04
CA SER A 41 -28.22 35.27 19.67
C SER A 41 -28.02 34.22 18.58
N GLY A 42 -26.74 33.90 18.34
CA GLY A 42 -26.33 32.84 17.44
C GLY A 42 -26.73 31.52 18.06
N ALA A 43 -27.91 31.03 17.69
CA ALA A 43 -28.08 29.60 17.55
C ALA A 43 -27.18 29.17 16.37
N ALA A 44 -25.88 29.02 16.66
CA ALA A 44 -25.03 28.20 15.81
C ALA A 44 -25.69 26.83 15.82
N ALA A 45 -26.30 26.45 14.70
CA ALA A 45 -26.58 25.05 14.46
C ALA A 45 -25.24 24.33 14.64
N LEU A 46 -25.08 23.61 15.77
CA LEU A 46 -23.98 22.68 15.95
C LEU A 46 -24.08 21.71 14.78
N ALA A 47 -23.22 21.90 13.76
CA ALA A 47 -23.12 20.92 12.69
C ALA A 47 -22.88 19.56 13.35
N ALA A 48 -23.76 18.60 13.07
CA ALA A 48 -23.60 17.26 13.61
C ALA A 48 -22.22 16.74 13.17
N GLN A 49 -21.39 16.35 14.14
CA GLN A 49 -20.06 15.82 13.85
C GLN A 49 -20.16 14.62 12.92
N THR A 50 -19.30 14.57 11.92
CA THR A 50 -19.18 13.43 11.02
C THR A 50 -18.73 12.18 11.80
N PRO A 51 -19.05 10.97 11.33
CA PRO A 51 -18.55 9.74 11.94
C PRO A 51 -17.02 9.73 12.12
N ALA A 52 -16.26 10.19 11.12
CA ALA A 52 -14.80 10.31 11.20
C ALA A 52 -14.33 11.23 12.34
N GLU A 53 -14.94 12.41 12.51
CA GLU A 53 -14.62 13.33 13.61
C GLU A 53 -14.93 12.72 14.99
N LYS A 54 -16.01 11.92 15.10
CA LYS A 54 -16.34 11.21 16.34
C LYS A 54 -15.29 10.14 16.68
N VAL A 55 -14.84 9.38 15.68
CA VAL A 55 -13.78 8.37 15.84
C VAL A 55 -12.46 9.04 16.25
N GLU A 56 -12.07 10.12 15.59
CA GLU A 56 -10.85 10.86 15.93
C GLU A 56 -10.88 11.35 17.38
N ARG A 57 -12.00 11.95 17.82
CA ARG A 57 -12.17 12.38 19.21
C ARG A 57 -12.06 11.22 20.20
N LEU A 58 -12.69 10.08 19.91
CA LEU A 58 -12.60 8.87 20.76
C LEU A 58 -11.15 8.41 20.94
N LEU A 59 -10.39 8.34 19.83
CA LEU A 59 -9.00 7.87 19.85
C LEU A 59 -8.04 8.89 20.46
N SER A 60 -8.30 10.18 20.29
CA SER A 60 -7.52 11.25 20.93
C SER A 60 -7.55 11.15 22.46
N GLY A 61 -8.68 10.70 23.02
CA GLY A 61 -8.86 10.40 24.45
C GLY A 61 -8.32 9.04 24.89
N THR A 62 -7.70 8.27 23.99
CA THR A 62 -7.22 6.89 24.22
C THR A 62 -5.73 6.77 23.87
N ARG A 63 -4.93 7.77 24.22
CA ARG A 63 -3.47 7.66 24.10
C ARG A 63 -2.93 6.75 25.21
N LEU A 64 -2.26 5.67 24.81
CA LEU A 64 -1.68 4.69 25.71
C LEU A 64 -0.15 4.64 25.50
N PRO A 65 0.66 4.48 26.56
CA PRO A 65 2.11 4.43 26.44
C PRO A 65 2.58 3.30 25.53
N GLY A 66 3.46 3.60 24.57
CA GLY A 66 4.03 2.59 23.67
C GLY A 66 3.06 1.96 22.66
N VAL A 67 1.83 2.44 22.59
CA VAL A 67 0.81 1.98 21.64
C VAL A 67 0.76 2.91 20.42
N ILE A 68 0.85 2.30 19.25
CA ILE A 68 0.81 2.94 17.93
C ILE A 68 -0.66 2.94 17.45
N GLN A 69 -1.16 4.12 17.09
CA GLN A 69 -2.47 4.27 16.45
C GLN A 69 -2.32 4.18 14.92
N THR A 70 -3.15 3.36 14.28
CA THR A 70 -3.20 3.19 12.82
C THR A 70 -4.65 2.88 12.39
N SER A 71 -4.85 2.50 11.14
CA SER A 71 -6.12 2.05 10.60
C SER A 71 -5.96 0.72 9.85
N ILE A 72 -7.00 -0.10 9.94
CA ILE A 72 -7.09 -1.34 9.17
C ILE A 72 -7.75 -1.13 7.82
N GLY A 73 -8.52 -0.05 7.67
CA GLY A 73 -9.37 0.21 6.53
C GLY A 73 -10.22 1.47 6.67
N VAL A 74 -11.11 1.66 5.70
CA VAL A 74 -12.04 2.78 5.62
C VAL A 74 -13.42 2.28 5.18
N THR A 75 -14.48 2.72 5.87
CA THR A 75 -15.85 2.34 5.54
C THR A 75 -16.28 2.92 4.19
N ARG A 76 -17.46 2.50 3.69
CA ARG A 76 -18.04 3.05 2.47
C ARG A 76 -18.30 4.56 2.55
N THR A 77 -18.60 5.08 3.75
CA THR A 77 -18.89 6.51 3.97
C THR A 77 -17.62 7.35 4.18
N GLY A 78 -16.44 6.73 4.23
CA GLY A 78 -15.16 7.43 4.39
C GLY A 78 -14.64 7.47 5.83
N THR A 79 -15.19 6.66 6.74
CA THR A 79 -14.76 6.64 8.15
C THR A 79 -13.63 5.63 8.35
N PRO A 80 -12.46 6.04 8.90
CA PRO A 80 -11.39 5.10 9.23
C PRO A 80 -11.82 4.06 10.27
N ILE A 81 -11.37 2.82 10.09
CA ILE A 81 -11.54 1.73 11.05
C ILE A 81 -10.24 1.64 11.87
N PRO A 82 -10.24 2.09 13.14
CA PRO A 82 -9.01 2.25 13.89
C PRO A 82 -8.40 0.94 14.38
N ALA A 83 -7.08 0.93 14.48
CA ALA A 83 -6.32 -0.10 15.17
C ALA A 83 -5.27 0.50 16.12
N LEU A 84 -5.00 -0.25 17.17
CA LEU A 84 -4.02 0.02 18.22
C LEU A 84 -3.07 -1.18 18.27
N ILE A 85 -1.80 -0.95 17.98
CA ILE A 85 -0.76 -1.99 17.92
C ILE A 85 0.48 -1.58 18.70
N THR A 86 1.39 -2.51 18.93
CA THR A 86 2.67 -2.28 19.60
C THR A 86 3.83 -2.73 18.73
N ASN A 87 5.07 -2.46 19.15
CA ASN A 87 6.24 -3.01 18.47
C ASN A 87 6.31 -4.55 18.56
N ASP A 88 5.82 -5.15 19.65
CA ASP A 88 5.72 -6.62 19.75
C ASP A 88 4.74 -7.18 18.70
N ASP A 89 3.67 -6.43 18.38
CA ASP A 89 2.74 -6.84 17.32
C ASP A 89 3.36 -6.75 15.91
N LEU A 90 4.43 -5.99 15.73
CA LEU A 90 5.15 -5.87 14.46
C LEU A 90 6.27 -6.92 14.31
N ASP A 91 6.64 -7.59 15.40
CA ASP A 91 7.66 -8.64 15.45
C ASP A 91 7.02 -10.04 15.50
N TYR A 92 6.99 -10.74 14.37
CA TYR A 92 6.49 -12.12 14.31
C TYR A 92 7.33 -13.13 15.09
N PHE A 93 8.50 -12.76 15.61
CA PHE A 93 9.37 -13.59 16.43
C PHE A 93 9.38 -13.19 17.92
N THR A 94 8.53 -12.23 18.33
CA THR A 94 8.40 -11.86 19.75
C THR A 94 8.14 -13.10 20.61
N PRO A 95 8.78 -13.26 21.78
CA PRO A 95 8.48 -14.39 22.68
C PRO A 95 7.10 -14.27 23.34
N LYS A 96 6.42 -13.13 23.19
CA LYS A 96 5.10 -12.90 23.75
C LYS A 96 4.02 -13.55 22.92
N THR A 97 2.95 -13.98 23.60
CA THR A 97 1.71 -14.35 22.93
C THR A 97 0.99 -13.09 22.46
N ARG A 98 0.55 -13.09 21.22
CA ARG A 98 -0.10 -11.96 20.54
C ARG A 98 -1.61 -12.16 20.61
N VAL A 99 -2.28 -11.23 21.28
CA VAL A 99 -3.73 -11.24 21.46
C VAL A 99 -4.31 -9.99 20.79
N LEU A 100 -5.30 -10.20 19.93
CA LEU A 100 -6.04 -9.12 19.26
C LEU A 100 -7.45 -9.00 19.82
N LEU A 101 -7.80 -7.83 20.34
CA LEU A 101 -9.18 -7.50 20.69
C LEU A 101 -9.90 -6.88 19.49
N VAL A 102 -11.10 -7.34 19.18
CA VAL A 102 -12.01 -6.72 18.20
C VAL A 102 -13.23 -6.23 18.96
N GLY A 103 -13.41 -4.92 19.00
CA GLY A 103 -14.48 -4.24 19.73
C GLY A 103 -15.42 -3.48 18.81
N GLY A 104 -16.65 -3.26 19.27
CA GLY A 104 -17.63 -2.42 18.57
C GLY A 104 -18.03 -2.94 17.18
N LEU A 105 -17.84 -4.23 16.91
CA LEU A 105 -18.28 -4.88 15.66
C LEU A 105 -19.81 -4.86 15.52
N ASP A 106 -20.50 -4.93 16.65
CA ASP A 106 -21.94 -4.79 16.82
C ASP A 106 -22.45 -3.33 16.80
N GLY A 107 -21.55 -2.35 16.59
CA GLY A 107 -21.86 -0.92 16.61
C GLY A 107 -22.27 -0.37 17.99
N SER A 108 -22.06 -1.12 19.08
CA SER A 108 -22.48 -0.72 20.42
C SER A 108 -21.46 0.17 21.12
N GLU A 109 -21.91 1.30 21.68
CA GLU A 109 -21.10 2.16 22.57
C GLU A 109 -20.53 1.39 23.76
N SER A 110 -21.32 0.47 24.32
CA SER A 110 -20.89 -0.32 25.48
C SER A 110 -19.76 -1.28 25.11
N SER A 111 -19.83 -1.93 23.95
CA SER A 111 -18.78 -2.82 23.43
C SER A 111 -17.47 -2.05 23.18
N VAL A 112 -17.57 -0.86 22.58
CA VAL A 112 -16.42 0.04 22.39
C VAL A 112 -15.80 0.43 23.73
N ARG A 113 -16.62 0.87 24.71
CA ARG A 113 -16.14 1.24 26.05
C ARG A 113 -15.47 0.08 26.77
N ALA A 114 -16.05 -1.11 26.71
CA ALA A 114 -15.47 -2.30 27.31
C ALA A 114 -14.09 -2.60 26.73
N THR A 115 -13.95 -2.59 25.39
CA THR A 115 -12.64 -2.79 24.74
C THR A 115 -11.61 -1.73 25.16
N LEU A 116 -12.01 -0.46 25.22
CA LEU A 116 -11.14 0.62 25.68
C LEU A 116 -10.77 0.50 27.16
N SER A 117 -11.68 0.03 28.02
CA SER A 117 -11.41 -0.27 29.43
C SER A 117 -10.39 -1.38 29.58
N VAL A 118 -10.51 -2.47 28.80
CA VAL A 118 -9.50 -3.56 28.81
C VAL A 118 -8.12 -3.04 28.43
N LEU A 119 -8.03 -2.23 27.38
CA LEU A 119 -6.76 -1.64 26.96
C LEU A 119 -6.18 -0.70 28.02
N ARG A 120 -6.99 0.17 28.62
CA ARG A 120 -6.54 1.07 29.68
C ARG A 120 -6.03 0.31 30.89
N TRP A 121 -6.76 -0.71 31.36
CA TRP A 121 -6.29 -1.57 32.44
C TRP A 121 -4.96 -2.24 32.05
N PHE A 122 -4.90 -2.86 30.87
CA PHE A 122 -3.71 -3.60 30.44
C PHE A 122 -2.47 -2.71 30.31
N TYR A 123 -2.60 -1.44 29.94
CA TYR A 123 -1.46 -0.55 29.71
C TYR A 123 -1.15 0.43 30.86
N LEU A 124 -2.11 0.72 31.74
CA LEU A 124 -1.96 1.74 32.78
C LEU A 124 -1.98 1.16 34.20
N ASP A 125 -2.64 0.02 34.40
CA ASP A 125 -2.78 -0.57 35.73
C ASP A 125 -1.51 -1.32 36.15
N ALA A 126 -1.16 -1.27 37.44
CA ALA A 126 -0.01 -1.97 38.00
C ALA A 126 -0.23 -3.49 38.01
N ASP A 127 -1.46 -3.94 38.28
CA ASP A 127 -1.79 -5.38 38.37
C ASP A 127 -1.62 -6.08 37.01
N ALA A 128 -1.74 -5.33 35.91
CA ALA A 128 -1.53 -5.84 34.57
C ALA A 128 -0.04 -6.04 34.19
N GLN A 129 0.91 -5.63 35.03
CA GLN A 129 2.35 -5.71 34.73
C GLN A 129 2.81 -7.15 34.42
N VAL A 130 2.37 -8.12 35.22
CA VAL A 130 2.72 -9.53 35.03
C VAL A 130 2.25 -10.08 33.68
N HIS A 131 1.17 -9.51 33.12
CA HIS A 131 0.65 -9.89 31.82
C HIS A 131 1.40 -9.20 30.67
N ARG A 132 1.78 -7.93 30.82
CA ARG A 132 2.55 -7.17 29.82
C ARG A 132 3.91 -7.78 29.47
N GLU A 133 4.49 -8.54 30.39
CA GLU A 133 5.75 -9.27 30.17
C GLU A 133 5.58 -10.49 29.25
N ARG A 134 4.36 -11.04 29.15
CA ARG A 134 4.07 -12.30 28.43
C ARG A 134 3.14 -12.13 27.23
N VAL A 135 2.38 -11.04 27.19
CA VAL A 135 1.35 -10.78 26.19
C VAL A 135 1.62 -9.48 25.46
N ALA A 136 1.52 -9.54 24.14
CA ALA A 136 1.39 -8.38 23.27
C ALA A 136 -0.10 -8.19 22.96
N LEU A 137 -0.66 -7.04 23.36
CA LEU A 137 -2.10 -6.78 23.23
C LEU A 137 -2.35 -5.68 22.19
N SER A 138 -2.95 -6.07 21.07
CA SER A 138 -3.45 -5.15 20.05
C SER A 138 -4.97 -5.10 20.04
N ALA A 139 -5.53 -4.09 19.38
CA ALA A 139 -6.97 -3.98 19.23
C ALA A 139 -7.41 -3.31 17.93
N VAL A 140 -8.56 -3.73 17.43
CA VAL A 140 -9.46 -2.94 16.57
C VAL A 140 -10.61 -2.51 17.49
N PRO A 141 -10.49 -1.38 18.23
CA PRO A 141 -11.44 -1.05 19.30
C PRO A 141 -12.83 -0.65 18.81
N LEU A 142 -12.95 -0.32 17.53
CA LEU A 142 -14.19 0.09 16.90
C LEU A 142 -14.23 -0.43 15.45
N ALA A 143 -14.72 -1.64 15.26
CA ALA A 143 -14.73 -2.33 13.98
C ALA A 143 -15.88 -1.92 13.04
N ASN A 144 -17.00 -1.43 13.59
CA ASN A 144 -18.11 -0.83 12.83
C ASN A 144 -18.28 0.66 13.20
N PRO A 145 -17.38 1.56 12.75
CA PRO A 145 -17.37 2.94 13.20
C PRO A 145 -18.61 3.74 12.73
N ASP A 146 -19.16 3.42 11.56
CA ASP A 146 -20.36 4.10 11.06
C ASP A 146 -21.61 3.69 11.82
N GLY A 147 -21.75 2.38 12.10
CA GLY A 147 -22.86 1.87 12.89
C GLY A 147 -22.86 2.43 14.31
N TRP A 148 -21.69 2.52 14.92
CA TRP A 148 -21.49 3.18 16.21
C TRP A 148 -21.80 4.67 16.17
N ALA A 149 -21.18 5.41 15.25
CA ALA A 149 -21.31 6.87 15.19
C ALA A 149 -22.74 7.33 14.89
N SER A 150 -23.52 6.50 14.21
CA SER A 150 -24.88 6.79 13.76
C SER A 150 -25.96 6.04 14.54
N GLY A 151 -25.59 5.20 15.53
CA GLY A 151 -26.54 4.44 16.35
C GLY A 151 -27.33 3.37 15.58
N LEU A 152 -26.72 2.76 14.55
CA LEU A 152 -27.35 1.76 13.69
C LEU A 152 -27.22 0.32 14.23
N GLY A 153 -26.52 0.15 15.36
CA GLY A 153 -26.21 -1.17 15.92
C GLY A 153 -25.37 -2.00 14.94
N PRO A 154 -25.72 -3.28 14.69
CA PRO A 154 -24.91 -4.16 13.84
C PRO A 154 -24.92 -3.75 12.37
N SER A 155 -25.82 -2.87 11.92
CA SER A 155 -25.76 -2.33 10.57
C SER A 155 -24.66 -1.28 10.44
N ASN A 156 -23.96 -1.24 9.30
CA ASN A 156 -23.01 -0.16 9.00
C ASN A 156 -23.70 1.00 8.24
N GLY A 157 -22.92 2.04 7.94
CA GLY A 157 -23.42 3.25 7.24
C GLY A 157 -23.81 3.05 5.78
N SER A 158 -23.56 1.88 5.19
CA SER A 158 -23.87 1.53 3.80
C SER A 158 -24.93 0.44 3.65
N GLY A 159 -25.63 0.07 4.74
CA GLY A 159 -26.69 -0.93 4.71
C GLY A 159 -26.20 -2.39 4.77
N GLY A 160 -24.93 -2.60 5.08
CA GLY A 160 -24.32 -3.88 5.37
C GLY A 160 -24.34 -4.25 6.86
N ASN A 161 -23.77 -5.40 7.21
CA ASN A 161 -23.62 -5.89 8.59
C ASN A 161 -22.27 -6.59 8.78
N PRO A 162 -21.25 -5.91 9.34
CA PRO A 162 -19.89 -6.46 9.47
C PRO A 162 -19.74 -7.55 10.54
N THR A 163 -20.80 -7.90 11.29
CA THR A 163 -20.75 -9.00 12.27
C THR A 163 -20.75 -10.39 11.63
N VAL A 164 -21.14 -10.49 10.34
CA VAL A 164 -21.33 -11.73 9.59
C VAL A 164 -20.68 -11.65 8.20
N ALA A 165 -20.98 -12.60 7.30
CA ALA A 165 -20.46 -12.67 5.93
C ALA A 165 -18.95 -12.96 5.81
N TYR A 166 -18.41 -13.76 6.72
CA TYR A 166 -17.05 -14.29 6.63
C TYR A 166 -17.03 -15.71 6.00
N PRO A 167 -15.96 -16.08 5.26
CA PRO A 167 -14.98 -15.17 4.68
C PRO A 167 -15.66 -14.24 3.66
N PRO A 168 -15.23 -12.97 3.56
CA PRO A 168 -15.80 -12.01 2.63
C PRO A 168 -15.61 -12.49 1.18
N GLN A 169 -16.67 -12.41 0.39
CA GLN A 169 -16.69 -12.81 -1.02
C GLN A 169 -16.55 -11.60 -1.95
N GLY A 170 -16.13 -11.84 -3.19
CA GLY A 170 -16.12 -10.82 -4.26
C GLY A 170 -14.90 -9.91 -4.29
N THR A 171 -15.07 -8.70 -4.83
CA THR A 171 -13.99 -7.71 -5.01
C THR A 171 -13.70 -7.00 -3.69
N ALA A 172 -12.70 -7.49 -2.96
CA ALA A 172 -12.25 -6.90 -1.70
C ALA A 172 -12.11 -5.37 -1.78
N TYR A 173 -12.62 -4.70 -0.74
CA TYR A 173 -12.70 -3.24 -0.57
C TYR A 173 -13.70 -2.51 -1.49
N ASN A 174 -14.04 -3.06 -2.66
CA ASN A 174 -15.07 -2.51 -3.55
C ASN A 174 -16.49 -3.04 -3.28
N ASN A 175 -16.73 -3.64 -2.10
CA ASN A 175 -18.08 -4.07 -1.74
C ASN A 175 -18.92 -2.83 -1.39
N ALA A 176 -20.05 -2.65 -2.09
CA ALA A 176 -20.91 -1.48 -1.92
C ALA A 176 -21.49 -1.35 -0.50
N THR A 177 -21.73 -2.46 0.18
CA THR A 177 -22.40 -2.51 1.49
C THR A 177 -21.46 -2.95 2.61
N ASP A 178 -20.49 -3.83 2.37
CA ASP A 178 -19.71 -4.51 3.44
C ASP A 178 -18.18 -4.48 3.23
N PRO A 179 -17.54 -3.31 3.03
CA PRO A 179 -16.09 -3.25 2.90
C PRO A 179 -15.33 -3.62 4.20
N GLU A 180 -15.92 -3.38 5.38
CA GLU A 180 -15.30 -3.57 6.69
C GLU A 180 -14.92 -5.04 6.93
N ALA A 181 -15.77 -5.99 6.55
CA ALA A 181 -15.48 -7.42 6.67
C ALA A 181 -14.22 -7.81 5.88
N ALA A 182 -14.02 -7.23 4.69
CA ALA A 182 -12.80 -7.43 3.90
C ALA A 182 -11.56 -6.84 4.57
N TYR A 183 -11.67 -5.65 5.19
CA TYR A 183 -10.57 -5.03 5.93
C TYR A 183 -10.19 -5.84 7.17
N LEU A 184 -11.16 -6.23 8.00
CA LEU A 184 -10.94 -7.08 9.17
C LEU A 184 -10.30 -8.41 8.77
N TRP A 185 -10.91 -9.12 7.83
CA TRP A 185 -10.44 -10.44 7.42
C TRP A 185 -8.98 -10.43 6.93
N ARG A 186 -8.64 -9.46 6.06
CA ARG A 186 -7.29 -9.37 5.46
C ARG A 186 -6.27 -8.79 6.41
N TRP A 187 -6.65 -7.80 7.21
CA TRP A 187 -5.72 -7.20 8.17
C TRP A 187 -5.39 -8.19 9.28
N ILE A 188 -6.38 -8.89 9.85
CA ILE A 188 -6.14 -9.89 10.90
C ILE A 188 -5.30 -11.04 10.37
N ALA A 189 -5.51 -11.46 9.11
CA ALA A 189 -4.66 -12.46 8.46
C ALA A 189 -3.18 -12.04 8.47
N MET A 190 -2.88 -10.82 8.02
CA MET A 190 -1.50 -10.35 8.02
C MET A 190 -0.99 -10.04 9.42
N HIS A 191 -1.86 -9.64 10.35
CA HIS A 191 -1.51 -9.46 11.76
C HIS A 191 -1.14 -10.80 12.41
N ALA A 192 -1.84 -11.89 12.10
CA ALA A 192 -1.59 -13.24 12.58
C ALA A 192 -1.39 -13.38 14.10
N PRO A 193 -2.34 -12.92 14.95
CA PRO A 193 -2.27 -13.15 16.38
C PRO A 193 -2.41 -14.64 16.72
N GLU A 194 -2.06 -15.04 17.95
CA GLU A 194 -2.41 -16.36 18.46
C GLU A 194 -3.90 -16.45 18.78
N LEU A 195 -4.47 -15.38 19.34
CA LEU A 195 -5.88 -15.30 19.73
C LEU A 195 -6.54 -14.02 19.26
N VAL A 196 -7.70 -14.16 18.62
CA VAL A 196 -8.64 -13.07 18.33
C VAL A 196 -9.79 -13.11 19.32
N VAL A 197 -10.10 -11.99 19.97
CA VAL A 197 -11.20 -11.87 20.93
C VAL A 197 -12.21 -10.82 20.43
N ASP A 198 -13.36 -11.27 19.96
CA ASP A 198 -14.52 -10.42 19.63
C ASP A 198 -15.28 -10.07 20.91
N LEU A 199 -15.12 -8.83 21.38
CA LEU A 199 -15.72 -8.30 22.60
C LEU A 199 -17.04 -7.59 22.27
N ARG A 200 -18.14 -8.12 22.79
CA ARG A 200 -19.48 -7.56 22.67
C ARG A 200 -20.13 -7.39 24.04
N VAL A 201 -21.13 -6.52 24.13
CA VAL A 201 -21.94 -6.36 25.34
C VAL A 201 -23.28 -7.05 25.16
N GLY A 202 -23.71 -7.79 26.17
CA GLY A 202 -24.96 -8.54 26.20
C GLY A 202 -25.04 -9.47 27.41
N THR A 203 -26.25 -9.82 27.83
CA THR A 203 -26.50 -10.68 28.99
C THR A 203 -26.34 -12.18 28.71
N GLU A 204 -26.24 -12.55 27.43
CA GLU A 204 -26.02 -13.93 26.98
C GLU A 204 -24.56 -14.17 26.64
N TRP A 205 -23.93 -15.21 27.19
CA TRP A 205 -22.54 -15.55 26.91
C TRP A 205 -22.44 -16.61 25.81
N ALA A 206 -21.50 -16.42 24.87
CA ALA A 206 -21.32 -17.34 23.75
C ALA A 206 -19.85 -17.40 23.32
N PHE A 207 -19.24 -18.58 23.44
CA PHE A 207 -17.86 -18.83 23.03
C PHE A 207 -17.85 -19.65 21.73
N ALA A 208 -17.32 -19.12 20.63
CA ALA A 208 -16.80 -19.98 19.56
C ALA A 208 -15.43 -20.42 20.02
N VAL A 209 -15.17 -21.72 20.03
CA VAL A 209 -13.80 -22.20 19.90
C VAL A 209 -13.80 -23.34 18.91
N ARG A 210 -12.94 -23.27 17.89
CA ARG A 210 -12.56 -24.49 17.19
C ARG A 210 -11.13 -24.41 16.67
N GLN A 211 -10.33 -25.41 17.01
CA GLN A 211 -9.48 -26.04 16.00
C GLN A 211 -9.58 -27.56 16.08
N SER A 212 -9.72 -28.20 14.92
CA SER A 212 -9.56 -29.64 14.74
C SER A 212 -8.07 -29.94 14.58
N GLY A 213 -7.46 -30.54 15.61
CA GLY A 213 -6.08 -31.04 15.56
C GLY A 213 -5.27 -30.65 16.80
N THR A 214 -5.14 -31.60 17.73
CA THR A 214 -4.23 -31.62 18.90
C THR A 214 -3.83 -30.27 19.53
N GLY A 215 -4.63 -29.76 20.47
CA GLY A 215 -4.21 -28.72 21.42
C GLY A 215 -5.37 -28.23 22.28
N ALA A 216 -5.27 -28.39 23.60
CA ALA A 216 -6.37 -28.31 24.56
C ALA A 216 -6.70 -26.88 25.06
N ASP A 217 -6.27 -25.82 24.37
CA ASP A 217 -6.01 -24.56 25.08
C ASP A 217 -7.07 -23.46 24.88
N ALA A 218 -7.51 -23.18 23.65
CA ALA A 218 -8.57 -22.18 23.44
C ALA A 218 -9.92 -22.66 23.99
N HIS A 219 -10.18 -23.98 23.95
CA HIS A 219 -11.41 -24.56 24.47
C HIS A 219 -11.38 -24.58 26.01
N GLY A 220 -10.21 -24.87 26.59
CA GLY A 220 -9.97 -24.71 28.01
C GLY A 220 -10.12 -23.25 28.47
N LEU A 221 -9.59 -22.28 27.71
CA LEU A 221 -9.76 -20.85 27.97
C LEU A 221 -11.24 -20.45 27.98
N ALA A 222 -11.99 -20.85 26.96
CA ALA A 222 -13.42 -20.57 26.86
C ALA A 222 -14.22 -21.20 28.01
N PHE A 223 -13.92 -22.44 28.36
CA PHE A 223 -14.55 -23.14 29.49
C PHE A 223 -14.25 -22.46 30.84
N ASN A 224 -13.01 -22.04 31.07
CA ASN A 224 -12.62 -21.36 32.31
C ASN A 224 -13.31 -19.99 32.45
N LEU A 225 -13.36 -19.23 31.36
CA LEU A 225 -14.07 -17.95 31.32
C LEU A 225 -15.58 -18.13 31.52
N SER A 226 -16.19 -19.14 30.88
CA SER A 226 -17.62 -19.39 31.05
C SER A 226 -17.97 -19.76 32.48
N LYS A 227 -17.16 -20.59 33.16
CA LYS A 227 -17.38 -20.92 34.57
C LYS A 227 -17.27 -19.72 35.52
N ARG A 228 -16.51 -18.70 35.16
CA ARG A 228 -16.34 -17.49 35.97
C ARG A 228 -17.48 -16.51 35.80
N PHE A 229 -17.87 -16.26 34.55
CA PHE A 229 -18.81 -15.19 34.21
C PHE A 229 -20.24 -15.68 33.96
N SER A 230 -20.42 -16.99 33.78
CA SER A 230 -21.71 -17.63 33.52
C SER A 230 -21.75 -19.00 34.19
N PRO A 231 -21.56 -19.08 35.52
CA PRO A 231 -21.42 -20.35 36.23
C PRO A 231 -22.62 -21.29 36.01
N ASP A 232 -23.80 -20.71 35.82
CA ASP A 232 -25.09 -21.41 35.67
C ASP A 232 -25.40 -21.82 34.21
N GLN A 233 -24.57 -21.42 33.24
CA GLN A 233 -24.79 -21.76 31.84
C GLN A 233 -24.23 -23.17 31.55
N GLU A 234 -25.13 -24.13 31.31
CA GLU A 234 -24.76 -25.53 31.07
C GLU A 234 -24.09 -25.76 29.70
N ALA A 235 -24.42 -24.95 28.70
CA ALA A 235 -23.89 -25.06 27.35
C ALA A 235 -23.41 -23.71 26.79
N ILE A 236 -22.19 -23.72 26.26
CA ILE A 236 -21.59 -22.60 25.53
C ILE A 236 -22.26 -22.51 24.15
N ALA A 237 -22.88 -21.36 23.83
CA ALA A 237 -23.46 -21.15 22.51
C ALA A 237 -22.37 -20.97 21.43
N GLU A 238 -22.46 -21.74 20.35
CA GLU A 238 -21.59 -21.55 19.17
C GLU A 238 -22.06 -20.31 18.37
N PRO A 239 -21.14 -19.41 18.00
CA PRO A 239 -21.37 -18.35 17.01
C PRO A 239 -21.82 -18.90 15.65
N ALA A 240 -22.53 -18.09 14.88
CA ALA A 240 -23.02 -18.52 13.57
C ALA A 240 -21.87 -18.91 12.62
N ASP A 241 -22.16 -19.76 11.64
CA ASP A 241 -21.13 -20.33 10.74
C ASP A 241 -20.37 -19.25 9.94
N ASP A 242 -21.01 -18.12 9.65
CA ASP A 242 -20.48 -17.01 8.87
C ASP A 242 -20.00 -15.82 9.72
N GLU A 243 -19.91 -15.95 11.05
CA GLU A 243 -19.28 -14.95 11.91
C GLU A 243 -17.75 -14.99 11.84
N LEU A 244 -17.11 -13.83 12.08
CA LEU A 244 -15.64 -13.66 12.06
C LEU A 244 -14.92 -14.72 12.89
N VAL A 245 -15.32 -14.86 14.16
CA VAL A 245 -14.68 -15.78 15.12
C VAL A 245 -14.75 -17.24 14.68
N ASN A 246 -15.82 -17.64 14.00
CA ASN A 246 -15.98 -19.02 13.57
C ASN A 246 -15.14 -19.31 12.32
N ARG A 247 -15.13 -18.37 11.37
CA ARG A 247 -14.44 -18.54 10.09
C ARG A 247 -12.93 -18.41 10.22
N ILE A 248 -12.43 -17.47 11.01
CA ILE A 248 -10.98 -17.25 11.16
C ILE A 248 -10.28 -18.40 11.88
N SER A 249 -11.03 -19.18 12.67
CA SER A 249 -10.52 -20.37 13.36
C SER A 249 -10.53 -21.63 12.50
N ARG A 250 -11.28 -21.63 11.39
CA ARG A 250 -11.49 -22.79 10.52
C ARG A 250 -10.88 -22.65 9.12
N GLN A 251 -10.65 -21.42 8.66
CA GLN A 251 -10.13 -21.15 7.31
C GLN A 251 -8.90 -20.26 7.34
N ALA A 252 -8.04 -20.45 6.33
CA ALA A 252 -6.85 -19.63 6.14
C ALA A 252 -7.22 -18.23 5.64
N ALA A 253 -7.41 -17.29 6.56
CA ALA A 253 -7.58 -15.88 6.22
C ALA A 253 -6.33 -15.38 5.48
N GLY A 254 -6.53 -14.63 4.38
CA GLY A 254 -5.42 -14.12 3.56
C GLY A 254 -4.44 -15.17 3.03
N GLY A 255 -4.82 -16.46 3.01
CA GLY A 255 -3.94 -17.55 2.58
C GLY A 255 -2.73 -17.80 3.50
N VAL A 256 -2.74 -17.31 4.74
CA VAL A 256 -1.63 -17.53 5.70
C VAL A 256 -1.90 -18.67 6.67
N GLY A 257 -3.12 -18.81 7.20
CA GLY A 257 -3.48 -19.85 8.16
C GLY A 257 -4.67 -19.44 9.03
N ALA A 258 -5.13 -20.37 9.86
CA ALA A 258 -6.17 -20.14 10.85
C ALA A 258 -5.56 -19.68 12.19
N MET A 259 -6.38 -19.02 13.01
CA MET A 259 -5.99 -18.49 14.32
C MET A 259 -7.03 -18.91 15.37
N ALA A 260 -6.62 -19.09 16.63
CA ALA A 260 -7.62 -19.27 17.67
C ALA A 260 -8.47 -17.99 17.77
N ALA A 261 -9.76 -18.16 17.97
CA ALA A 261 -10.67 -17.03 18.10
C ALA A 261 -11.74 -17.34 19.13
N LEU A 262 -12.21 -16.28 19.77
CA LEU A 262 -13.21 -16.33 20.81
C LEU A 262 -14.14 -15.13 20.71
N ARG A 263 -15.44 -15.33 20.92
CA ARG A 263 -16.38 -14.24 21.20
C ARG A 263 -16.64 -14.20 22.70
N VAL A 264 -16.63 -13.00 23.28
CA VAL A 264 -17.00 -12.77 24.68
C VAL A 264 -18.13 -11.75 24.67
N ARG A 265 -19.25 -12.11 25.29
CA ARG A 265 -20.37 -11.21 25.54
C ARG A 265 -20.43 -10.96 27.02
N MET A 266 -20.34 -9.71 27.45
CA MET A 266 -20.32 -9.38 28.87
C MET A 266 -21.54 -8.57 29.29
N ASP A 267 -21.92 -8.70 30.56
CA ASP A 267 -22.79 -7.72 31.21
C ASP A 267 -22.06 -6.37 31.26
N PRO A 268 -22.69 -5.25 30.83
CA PRO A 268 -22.07 -3.93 30.92
C PRO A 268 -21.61 -3.55 32.35
N ASP A 269 -22.25 -4.09 33.39
CA ASP A 269 -21.90 -3.82 34.80
C ASP A 269 -20.60 -4.53 35.21
N ASP A 270 -20.21 -5.61 34.53
CA ASP A 270 -18.99 -6.39 34.80
C ASP A 270 -17.75 -5.88 34.06
N ARG A 271 -17.86 -4.75 33.33
CA ARG A 271 -16.80 -4.26 32.42
C ARG A 271 -15.43 -4.09 33.09
N ASP A 272 -15.40 -3.68 34.35
CA ASP A 272 -14.16 -3.39 35.09
C ASP A 272 -13.52 -4.69 35.61
N ALA A 273 -14.32 -5.75 35.81
CA ALA A 273 -13.84 -7.07 36.17
C ALA A 273 -13.38 -7.90 34.94
N LEU A 274 -13.81 -7.54 33.72
CA LEU A 274 -13.46 -8.30 32.52
C LEU A 274 -11.95 -8.43 32.35
N ALA A 275 -11.21 -7.33 32.39
CA ALA A 275 -9.81 -7.35 32.01
C ALA A 275 -8.97 -8.23 32.95
N PRO A 276 -9.03 -8.06 34.30
CA PRO A 276 -8.34 -8.96 35.22
C PRO A 276 -8.67 -10.44 35.00
N GLU A 277 -9.95 -10.78 34.82
CA GLU A 277 -10.38 -12.18 34.68
C GLU A 277 -10.05 -12.76 33.30
N LEU A 278 -10.14 -11.97 32.23
CA LEU A 278 -9.69 -12.35 30.90
C LEU A 278 -8.22 -12.74 30.94
N PHE A 279 -7.37 -11.87 31.49
CA PHE A 279 -5.94 -12.11 31.52
C PHE A 279 -5.52 -13.17 32.55
N LYS A 280 -6.26 -13.35 33.65
CA LYS A 280 -6.13 -14.52 34.53
C LYS A 280 -6.48 -15.80 33.78
N ALA A 281 -7.60 -15.87 33.07
CA ALA A 281 -8.02 -17.09 32.37
C ALA A 281 -7.06 -17.43 31.24
N VAL A 282 -6.64 -16.41 30.49
CA VAL A 282 -5.59 -16.49 29.48
C VAL A 282 -4.30 -17.04 30.09
N GLN A 283 -3.86 -16.55 31.26
CA GLN A 283 -2.71 -17.10 32.01
C GLN A 283 -2.91 -18.55 32.47
N HIS A 284 -4.05 -18.89 33.06
CA HIS A 284 -4.37 -20.23 33.57
C HIS A 284 -4.50 -21.28 32.46
N ALA A 285 -4.90 -20.87 31.26
CA ALA A 285 -4.88 -21.71 30.06
C ALA A 285 -3.45 -22.04 29.57
N GLY A 286 -2.41 -21.61 30.29
CA GLY A 286 -1.05 -22.09 30.11
C GLY A 286 -0.22 -21.34 29.07
N MET A 287 -0.32 -20.01 28.99
CA MET A 287 0.39 -19.22 27.96
C MET A 287 1.92 -19.36 27.92
N ALA A 288 2.55 -19.88 28.99
CA ALA A 288 3.95 -20.25 28.94
C ALA A 288 4.11 -21.50 28.04
N GLY A 289 4.17 -21.27 26.72
CA GLY A 289 4.28 -22.33 25.71
C GLY A 289 3.09 -22.49 24.77
N TRP A 290 2.21 -21.49 24.65
CA TRP A 290 1.21 -21.52 23.56
C TRP A 290 1.91 -21.59 22.21
N PRO A 291 1.52 -22.54 21.34
CA PRO A 291 2.09 -22.61 20.01
C PRO A 291 1.69 -21.38 19.21
N ASP A 292 2.58 -20.95 18.33
CA ASP A 292 2.26 -19.93 17.33
C ASP A 292 1.02 -20.34 16.53
N SER A 293 0.18 -19.39 16.16
CA SER A 293 -0.94 -19.70 15.25
C SER A 293 -0.40 -20.21 13.92
N THR A 294 -1.16 -21.07 13.23
CA THR A 294 -0.75 -21.55 11.90
C THR A 294 -0.50 -20.39 10.91
N ALA A 295 -1.21 -19.26 11.10
CA ALA A 295 -0.96 -18.02 10.37
C ALA A 295 0.41 -17.41 10.70
N ARG A 296 0.77 -17.31 11.98
CA ARG A 296 2.07 -16.79 12.41
C ARG A 296 3.21 -17.70 11.98
N GLU A 297 3.08 -19.01 12.14
CA GLU A 297 4.07 -19.99 11.64
C GLU A 297 4.30 -19.84 10.14
N SER A 298 3.22 -19.66 9.37
CA SER A 298 3.28 -19.42 7.93
C SER A 298 4.04 -18.14 7.60
N ILE A 299 3.76 -17.04 8.31
CA ILE A 299 4.50 -15.78 8.14
C ILE A 299 5.96 -15.92 8.56
N GLN A 300 6.28 -16.56 9.68
CA GLN A 300 7.66 -16.81 10.10
C GLN A 300 8.42 -17.65 9.07
N ARG A 301 7.82 -18.70 8.50
CA ARG A 301 8.41 -19.47 7.38
C ARG A 301 8.68 -18.56 6.19
N ARG A 302 7.74 -17.66 5.87
CA ARG A 302 7.91 -16.67 4.80
C ARG A 302 9.06 -15.71 5.06
N LEU A 303 9.24 -15.27 6.31
CA LEU A 303 10.27 -14.30 6.72
C LEU A 303 11.68 -14.92 6.77
N ARG A 304 11.83 -16.22 7.03
CA ARG A 304 13.14 -16.89 7.07
C ARG A 304 13.83 -17.03 5.72
N ARG A 305 13.10 -16.89 4.62
CA ARG A 305 13.66 -16.99 3.26
C ARG A 305 14.57 -15.80 2.96
N SER A 306 15.71 -16.11 2.34
CA SER A 306 16.59 -15.13 1.73
C SER A 306 15.95 -14.49 0.48
N PRO A 307 16.38 -13.28 0.08
CA PRO A 307 15.96 -12.66 -1.17
C PRO A 307 16.16 -13.52 -2.41
N VAL A 308 17.24 -14.31 -2.50
CA VAL A 308 17.48 -15.21 -3.65
C VAL A 308 16.46 -16.36 -3.65
N GLU A 309 16.15 -16.96 -2.50
CA GLU A 309 15.12 -18.01 -2.42
C GLU A 309 13.73 -17.47 -2.79
N VAL A 310 13.38 -16.26 -2.33
CA VAL A 310 12.12 -15.61 -2.72
C VAL A 310 12.09 -15.36 -4.23
N ALA A 311 13.19 -14.87 -4.82
CA ALA A 311 13.30 -14.66 -6.26
C ALA A 311 13.17 -15.96 -7.05
N GLN A 312 13.77 -17.07 -6.59
CA GLN A 312 13.64 -18.39 -7.22
C GLN A 312 12.19 -18.91 -7.20
N GLN A 313 11.50 -18.78 -6.05
CA GLN A 313 10.10 -19.16 -5.91
C GLN A 313 9.22 -18.35 -6.87
N LEU A 314 9.41 -17.03 -6.93
CA LEU A 314 8.68 -16.19 -7.88
C LEU A 314 8.99 -16.53 -9.34
N ALA A 315 10.26 -16.74 -9.69
CA ALA A 315 10.68 -17.07 -11.06
C ALA A 315 10.16 -18.44 -11.54
N ALA A 316 9.73 -19.32 -10.64
CA ALA A 316 9.04 -20.55 -11.00
C ALA A 316 7.63 -20.29 -11.58
N HIS A 317 7.00 -19.17 -11.23
CA HIS A 317 5.62 -18.85 -11.60
C HIS A 317 5.47 -17.65 -12.53
N TYR A 318 6.43 -16.72 -12.55
CA TYR A 318 6.31 -15.45 -13.30
C TYR A 318 7.41 -15.29 -14.35
N GLY A 319 7.07 -14.62 -15.45
CA GLY A 319 8.03 -14.22 -16.49
C GLY A 319 8.39 -15.31 -17.50
N HIS A 320 7.42 -16.13 -17.90
CA HIS A 320 7.62 -17.25 -18.85
C HIS A 320 7.14 -16.95 -20.27
N GLU A 321 6.63 -15.74 -20.52
CA GLU A 321 6.12 -15.33 -21.82
C GLU A 321 6.29 -13.83 -22.06
N LEU A 322 6.27 -13.45 -23.35
CA LEU A 322 6.25 -12.07 -23.82
C LEU A 322 5.37 -11.98 -25.06
N GLU A 323 4.06 -12.17 -24.89
CA GLU A 323 3.11 -12.12 -26.01
C GLU A 323 3.17 -10.79 -26.75
N ARG A 324 3.31 -9.69 -25.99
CA ARG A 324 3.52 -8.33 -26.45
C ARG A 324 4.63 -7.71 -25.62
N VAL A 325 5.46 -6.86 -26.24
CA VAL A 325 6.45 -6.06 -25.51
C VAL A 325 5.72 -5.04 -24.66
N ALA A 326 5.54 -5.35 -23.38
CA ALA A 326 4.79 -4.57 -22.39
C ALA A 326 5.51 -4.64 -21.05
N TYR A 327 5.35 -3.62 -20.21
CA TYR A 327 6.18 -3.46 -19.01
C TYR A 327 6.09 -4.64 -18.03
N ILE A 328 4.91 -5.24 -17.89
CA ILE A 328 4.64 -6.30 -16.90
C ILE A 328 5.49 -7.55 -17.18
N PRO A 329 5.30 -8.23 -18.34
CA PRO A 329 6.14 -9.39 -18.67
C PRO A 329 7.60 -9.00 -18.83
N ALA A 330 7.91 -7.81 -19.35
CA ALA A 330 9.30 -7.36 -19.46
C ALA A 330 10.00 -7.27 -18.11
N LEU A 331 9.40 -6.64 -17.09
CA LEU A 331 9.98 -6.56 -15.75
C LEU A 331 10.15 -7.93 -15.09
N ALA A 332 9.22 -8.86 -15.30
CA ALA A 332 9.39 -10.23 -14.84
C ALA A 332 10.61 -10.90 -15.51
N LEU A 333 10.80 -10.71 -16.82
CA LEU A 333 11.98 -11.21 -17.54
C LEU A 333 13.28 -10.53 -17.05
N LEU A 334 13.28 -9.22 -16.78
CA LEU A 334 14.43 -8.53 -16.16
C LEU A 334 14.78 -9.18 -14.82
N GLY A 335 13.78 -9.47 -14.00
CA GLY A 335 13.95 -10.19 -12.75
C GLY A 335 14.63 -11.54 -12.95
N ARG A 336 14.24 -12.32 -13.97
CA ARG A 336 14.88 -13.61 -14.29
C ARG A 336 16.31 -13.45 -14.82
N ILE A 337 16.59 -12.43 -15.65
CA ILE A 337 17.96 -12.13 -16.10
C ILE A 337 18.87 -11.83 -14.88
N ARG A 338 18.40 -10.99 -13.96
CA ARG A 338 19.11 -10.66 -12.72
C ARG A 338 19.29 -11.88 -11.84
N LEU A 339 18.27 -12.76 -11.77
CA LEU A 339 18.36 -14.00 -11.03
C LEU A 339 19.43 -14.95 -11.59
N ALA A 340 19.63 -15.00 -12.91
CA ALA A 340 20.69 -15.81 -13.53
C ALA A 340 22.08 -15.50 -12.95
N ASP A 341 22.41 -14.22 -12.76
CA ASP A 341 23.65 -13.75 -12.13
C ASP A 341 23.67 -13.99 -10.61
N LEU A 342 22.51 -13.86 -9.95
CA LEU A 342 22.36 -14.09 -8.51
C LEU A 342 22.36 -15.57 -8.11
N SER A 343 21.99 -16.49 -8.97
CA SER A 343 21.99 -17.93 -8.67
C SER A 343 23.16 -18.67 -9.31
N GLY A 344 23.79 -18.09 -10.34
CA GLY A 344 24.72 -18.79 -11.21
C GLY A 344 24.03 -19.78 -12.17
N ASP A 345 22.69 -19.83 -12.18
CA ASP A 345 21.93 -20.68 -13.08
C ASP A 345 21.68 -19.97 -14.42
N ALA A 346 22.51 -20.32 -15.42
CA ALA A 346 22.41 -19.80 -16.77
C ALA A 346 21.08 -20.17 -17.48
N SER A 347 20.32 -21.14 -16.97
CA SER A 347 19.03 -21.54 -17.55
C SER A 347 18.02 -20.40 -17.55
N HIS A 348 18.06 -19.52 -16.55
CA HIS A 348 17.19 -18.35 -16.50
C HIS A 348 17.42 -17.41 -17.69
N LEU A 349 18.67 -17.08 -17.98
CA LEU A 349 19.02 -16.22 -19.12
C LEU A 349 18.71 -16.91 -20.45
N ALA A 350 19.06 -18.19 -20.59
CA ALA A 350 18.81 -18.96 -21.81
C ALA A 350 17.30 -19.02 -22.14
N ASP A 351 16.47 -19.19 -21.11
CA ASP A 351 15.02 -19.20 -21.29
C ASP A 351 14.46 -17.83 -21.68
N VAL A 352 14.98 -16.74 -21.09
CA VAL A 352 14.61 -15.38 -21.49
C VAL A 352 15.02 -15.11 -22.95
N GLU A 353 16.22 -15.52 -23.37
CA GLU A 353 16.65 -15.39 -24.78
C GLU A 353 15.73 -16.17 -25.73
N ARG A 354 15.28 -17.36 -25.33
CA ARG A 354 14.29 -18.16 -26.09
C ARG A 354 12.96 -17.43 -26.20
N ILE A 355 12.46 -16.82 -25.12
CA ILE A 355 11.19 -16.08 -25.10
C ILE A 355 11.23 -14.86 -26.03
N VAL A 356 12.34 -14.11 -26.04
CA VAL A 356 12.45 -12.90 -26.87
C VAL A 356 12.86 -13.16 -28.32
N LYS A 357 13.32 -14.38 -28.64
CA LYS A 357 13.84 -14.76 -29.96
C LYS A 357 12.94 -14.34 -31.13
N PRO A 358 11.59 -14.47 -31.09
CA PRO A 358 10.74 -14.02 -32.19
C PRO A 358 10.88 -12.53 -32.52
N TYR A 359 11.16 -11.68 -31.54
CA TYR A 359 11.43 -10.24 -31.76
C TYR A 359 12.85 -9.99 -32.28
N LEU A 360 13.83 -10.74 -31.76
CA LEU A 360 15.22 -10.66 -32.19
C LEU A 360 15.36 -10.99 -33.69
N ASP A 361 14.70 -12.06 -34.13
CA ASP A 361 14.72 -12.55 -35.51
C ASP A 361 13.84 -11.71 -36.47
N GLY A 362 13.07 -10.75 -35.97
CA GLY A 362 12.13 -9.95 -36.76
C GLY A 362 10.81 -10.66 -37.10
N GLY A 363 10.54 -11.83 -36.52
CA GLY A 363 9.28 -12.57 -36.68
C GLY A 363 8.09 -11.95 -35.93
N LYS A 364 8.34 -11.07 -34.94
CA LYS A 364 7.33 -10.25 -34.26
C LYS A 364 7.79 -8.80 -34.17
N ALA A 365 6.88 -7.86 -34.41
CA ALA A 365 7.11 -6.44 -34.18
C ALA A 365 7.16 -6.13 -32.68
N THR A 366 8.09 -5.27 -32.25
CA THR A 366 8.20 -4.88 -30.84
C THR A 366 7.23 -3.76 -30.45
N LEU A 367 6.74 -2.99 -31.43
CA LEU A 367 5.68 -2.00 -31.25
C LEU A 367 4.42 -2.45 -32.00
N PRO A 368 3.24 -2.44 -31.34
CA PRO A 368 1.97 -2.70 -32.02
C PRO A 368 1.53 -1.47 -32.84
N ASP A 369 0.53 -1.64 -33.72
CA ASP A 369 -0.04 -0.54 -34.52
C ASP A 369 -0.54 0.64 -33.69
N ARG A 370 -0.98 0.37 -32.46
CA ARG A 370 -1.40 1.37 -31.48
C ARG A 370 -0.58 1.20 -30.20
N PRO A 371 0.62 1.81 -30.12
CA PRO A 371 1.45 1.72 -28.93
C PRO A 371 0.84 2.43 -27.73
N SER A 372 1.37 2.08 -26.56
CA SER A 372 1.05 2.68 -25.27
C SER A 372 2.33 2.90 -24.45
N GLY A 373 2.26 3.65 -23.35
CA GLY A 373 3.38 3.81 -22.44
C GLY A 373 3.94 2.47 -21.91
N SER A 374 3.06 1.47 -21.71
CA SER A 374 3.47 0.11 -21.33
C SER A 374 4.42 -0.51 -22.36
N ASN A 375 4.22 -0.22 -23.65
CA ASN A 375 5.10 -0.73 -24.70
C ASN A 375 6.48 -0.07 -24.64
N LEU A 376 6.58 1.21 -24.29
CA LEU A 376 7.86 1.92 -24.18
C LEU A 376 8.78 1.25 -23.15
N SER A 377 8.33 1.15 -21.90
CA SER A 377 9.09 0.50 -20.82
C SER A 377 9.23 -1.02 -21.00
N GLY A 378 8.35 -1.67 -21.78
CA GLY A 378 8.53 -3.05 -22.20
C GLY A 378 9.86 -3.30 -22.91
N HIS A 379 10.42 -2.30 -23.60
CA HIS A 379 11.70 -2.41 -24.29
C HIS A 379 12.92 -2.42 -23.37
N LEU A 380 12.74 -2.18 -22.06
CA LEU A 380 13.81 -2.32 -21.07
C LEU A 380 14.40 -3.74 -21.05
N VAL A 381 13.62 -4.77 -21.43
CA VAL A 381 14.13 -6.14 -21.55
C VAL A 381 15.23 -6.25 -22.60
N PHE A 382 15.11 -5.52 -23.71
CA PHE A 382 16.14 -5.49 -24.74
C PHE A 382 17.36 -4.68 -24.29
N ALA A 383 17.17 -3.59 -23.56
CA ALA A 383 18.29 -2.83 -22.98
C ALA A 383 19.14 -3.70 -22.03
N GLU A 384 18.49 -4.49 -21.17
CA GLU A 384 19.17 -5.41 -20.26
C GLU A 384 19.83 -6.57 -21.02
N LEU A 385 19.15 -7.16 -22.01
CA LEU A 385 19.73 -8.20 -22.86
C LEU A 385 20.94 -7.69 -23.66
N ALA A 386 20.92 -6.45 -24.15
CA ALA A 386 22.07 -5.83 -24.79
C ALA A 386 23.26 -5.74 -23.81
N ARG A 387 23.02 -5.42 -22.53
CA ARG A 387 24.07 -5.36 -21.51
C ARG A 387 24.71 -6.71 -21.25
N VAL A 388 23.91 -7.76 -21.04
CA VAL A 388 24.41 -9.07 -20.58
C VAL A 388 24.91 -9.94 -21.72
N THR A 389 24.34 -9.81 -22.92
CA THR A 389 24.73 -10.63 -24.10
C THR A 389 25.70 -9.92 -25.04
N LYS A 390 25.81 -8.59 -24.95
CA LYS A 390 26.57 -7.73 -25.88
C LYS A 390 26.12 -7.80 -27.35
N LYS A 391 24.94 -8.35 -27.65
CA LYS A 391 24.40 -8.42 -29.02
C LYS A 391 23.86 -7.05 -29.45
N THR A 392 24.38 -6.52 -30.55
CA THR A 392 24.01 -5.19 -31.10
C THR A 392 22.54 -5.10 -31.49
N ARG A 393 21.93 -6.18 -31.97
CA ARG A 393 20.51 -6.21 -32.34
C ARG A 393 19.58 -5.81 -31.19
N TYR A 394 19.92 -6.15 -29.95
CA TYR A 394 19.12 -5.72 -28.80
C TYR A 394 19.20 -4.21 -28.53
N ILE A 395 20.30 -3.55 -28.92
CA ILE A 395 20.41 -2.09 -28.87
C ILE A 395 19.41 -1.47 -29.82
N GLU A 396 19.31 -1.98 -31.05
CA GLU A 396 18.34 -1.50 -32.05
C GLU A 396 16.90 -1.66 -31.54
N LEU A 397 16.57 -2.81 -30.94
CA LEU A 397 15.24 -3.03 -30.37
C LEU A 397 14.97 -2.05 -29.22
N ALA A 398 15.90 -1.86 -28.28
CA ALA A 398 15.74 -0.89 -27.19
C ALA A 398 15.52 0.54 -27.71
N ARG A 399 16.26 0.94 -28.75
CA ARG A 399 16.15 2.27 -29.39
C ARG A 399 14.80 2.52 -30.03
N ALA A 400 14.15 1.48 -30.58
CA ALA A 400 12.87 1.63 -31.29
C ALA A 400 11.80 2.34 -30.45
N ALA A 401 11.78 2.12 -29.12
CA ALA A 401 10.89 2.84 -28.22
C ALA A 401 11.38 4.25 -27.87
N ALA A 402 12.69 4.45 -27.69
CA ALA A 402 13.28 5.74 -27.37
C ALA A 402 13.13 6.75 -28.52
N ASP A 403 13.21 6.29 -29.77
CA ASP A 403 13.08 7.11 -30.97
C ASP A 403 11.69 7.74 -31.13
N LEU A 404 10.66 7.19 -30.47
CA LEU A 404 9.31 7.78 -30.43
C LEU A 404 9.25 9.13 -29.69
N GLY A 405 10.32 9.51 -28.98
CA GLY A 405 10.45 10.84 -28.38
C GLY A 405 10.82 11.94 -29.37
N PHE A 406 11.03 11.63 -30.65
CA PHE A 406 11.50 12.57 -31.67
C PHE A 406 10.58 12.56 -32.90
N ASP A 407 10.55 13.68 -33.62
CA ASP A 407 9.89 13.77 -34.93
C ASP A 407 10.74 13.17 -36.06
N ASN A 408 10.20 13.14 -37.28
CA ASN A 408 10.91 12.62 -38.46
C ASN A 408 12.16 13.41 -38.85
N GLN A 409 12.37 14.60 -38.29
CA GLN A 409 13.55 15.44 -38.50
C GLN A 409 14.58 15.26 -37.36
N GLY A 410 14.26 14.44 -36.35
CA GLY A 410 15.09 14.21 -35.18
C GLY A 410 14.97 15.29 -34.11
N ASN A 411 14.00 16.20 -34.21
CA ASN A 411 13.74 17.18 -33.15
C ASN A 411 13.00 16.50 -32.01
N PRO A 412 13.34 16.81 -30.74
CA PRO A 412 12.64 16.22 -29.60
C PRO A 412 11.21 16.76 -29.51
N GLY A 413 10.28 15.87 -29.18
CA GLY A 413 8.92 16.26 -28.79
C GLY A 413 8.89 17.01 -27.45
N GLU A 414 7.72 17.50 -27.07
CA GLU A 414 7.50 18.12 -25.76
C GLU A 414 7.71 17.13 -24.61
N SER A 415 7.25 15.88 -24.80
CA SER A 415 7.37 14.75 -23.88
C SER A 415 7.46 13.45 -24.66
N MET A 416 7.68 12.32 -23.98
CA MET A 416 7.41 11.02 -24.59
C MET A 416 5.91 10.89 -24.89
N PRO A 417 5.53 10.23 -26.01
CA PRO A 417 4.14 9.99 -26.32
C PRO A 417 3.50 9.01 -25.33
N PHE A 418 2.18 8.89 -25.39
CA PHE A 418 1.40 7.93 -24.59
C PHE A 418 1.50 8.13 -23.07
N HIS A 419 1.82 9.35 -22.62
CA HIS A 419 1.93 9.69 -21.20
C HIS A 419 0.58 9.67 -20.47
N ASN A 420 -0.52 9.92 -21.18
CA ASN A 420 -1.90 9.90 -20.67
C ASN A 420 -2.14 10.80 -19.43
N GLU A 421 -1.23 11.73 -19.18
CA GLU A 421 -1.18 12.61 -17.99
C GLU A 421 -1.10 11.83 -16.67
N MET A 422 -0.55 10.61 -16.70
CA MET A 422 -0.41 9.76 -15.53
C MET A 422 1.02 9.74 -15.03
N SER A 423 1.24 9.87 -13.72
CA SER A 423 2.57 9.80 -13.09
C SER A 423 3.35 8.53 -13.44
N ASP A 424 2.65 7.45 -13.80
CA ASP A 424 3.13 6.23 -14.45
C ASP A 424 4.16 6.51 -15.54
N SER A 425 3.92 7.57 -16.32
CA SER A 425 4.73 7.92 -17.49
C SER A 425 6.17 8.27 -17.16
N VAL A 426 6.48 8.65 -15.90
CA VAL A 426 7.86 8.83 -15.45
C VAL A 426 8.63 7.52 -15.61
N PHE A 427 8.05 6.38 -15.24
CA PHE A 427 8.64 5.05 -15.48
C PHE A 427 8.47 4.58 -16.93
N MET A 428 7.33 4.88 -17.57
CA MET A 428 7.09 4.36 -18.91
C MET A 428 8.10 4.92 -19.94
N GLY A 429 8.50 6.19 -19.82
CA GLY A 429 9.34 6.87 -20.82
C GLY A 429 10.79 7.11 -20.40
N THR A 430 11.04 7.59 -19.19
CA THR A 430 12.37 8.08 -18.78
C THR A 430 13.47 7.00 -18.80
N PRO A 431 13.23 5.78 -18.27
CA PRO A 431 14.25 4.73 -18.22
C PRO A 431 14.71 4.27 -19.61
N ILE A 432 13.79 4.09 -20.56
CA ILE A 432 14.16 3.59 -21.90
C ILE A 432 14.98 4.63 -22.67
N LEU A 433 14.70 5.92 -22.49
CA LEU A 433 15.52 7.00 -23.01
C LEU A 433 16.92 7.01 -22.37
N ALA A 434 17.00 6.84 -21.04
CA ALA A 434 18.27 6.79 -20.34
C ALA A 434 19.13 5.59 -20.80
N GLU A 435 18.51 4.43 -20.96
CA GLU A 435 19.16 3.22 -21.48
C GLU A 435 19.60 3.38 -22.93
N ALA A 436 18.78 3.97 -23.80
CA ALA A 436 19.17 4.26 -25.18
C ALA A 436 20.37 5.20 -25.24
N GLY A 437 20.38 6.27 -24.44
CA GLY A 437 21.53 7.17 -24.32
C GLY A 437 22.80 6.45 -23.88
N ARG A 438 22.70 5.58 -22.87
CA ARG A 438 23.84 4.79 -22.37
C ARG A 438 24.36 3.79 -23.41
N LEU A 439 23.47 3.11 -24.14
CA LEU A 439 23.83 2.07 -25.11
C LEU A 439 24.38 2.65 -26.42
N THR A 440 23.98 3.86 -26.79
CA THR A 440 24.37 4.50 -28.07
C THR A 440 25.45 5.56 -27.91
N GLY A 441 25.57 6.17 -26.72
CA GLY A 441 26.38 7.37 -26.50
C GLY A 441 25.72 8.66 -26.99
N GLU A 442 24.48 8.63 -27.49
CA GLU A 442 23.80 9.81 -28.01
C GLU A 442 23.12 10.62 -26.89
N ALA A 443 23.67 11.81 -26.59
CA ALA A 443 23.17 12.70 -25.52
C ALA A 443 21.70 13.12 -25.69
N LYS A 444 21.19 13.16 -26.93
CA LYS A 444 19.80 13.55 -27.24
C LYS A 444 18.77 12.75 -26.45
N TYR A 445 19.03 11.46 -26.19
CA TYR A 445 18.11 10.62 -25.44
C TYR A 445 18.09 10.99 -23.94
N LEU A 446 19.26 11.33 -23.36
CA LEU A 446 19.37 11.77 -21.98
C LEU A 446 18.70 13.13 -21.77
N ASP A 447 18.86 14.05 -22.72
CA ASP A 447 18.18 15.35 -22.73
C ASP A 447 16.66 15.18 -22.85
N MET A 448 16.20 14.25 -23.70
CA MET A 448 14.79 13.92 -23.81
C MET A 448 14.25 13.28 -22.54
N ALA A 449 15.04 12.48 -21.82
CA ALA A 449 14.65 11.88 -20.54
C ALA A 449 14.39 12.98 -19.49
N LEU A 450 15.27 13.98 -19.42
CA LEU A 450 15.12 15.12 -18.50
C LEU A 450 13.94 16.01 -18.89
N ARG A 451 13.70 16.21 -20.19
CA ARG A 451 12.54 16.94 -20.70
C ARG A 451 11.24 16.25 -20.29
N HIS A 452 11.13 14.94 -20.56
CA HIS A 452 9.95 14.13 -20.21
C HIS A 452 9.71 14.10 -18.70
N MET A 453 10.77 13.92 -17.89
CA MET A 453 10.67 13.95 -16.43
C MET A 453 10.10 15.29 -15.94
N LYS A 454 10.57 16.42 -16.47
CA LYS A 454 10.07 17.75 -16.09
C LYS A 454 8.62 17.94 -16.50
N PHE A 455 8.26 17.55 -17.72
CA PHE A 455 6.89 17.62 -18.20
C PHE A 455 5.93 16.88 -17.26
N MET A 456 6.28 15.66 -16.86
CA MET A 456 5.47 14.89 -15.91
C MET A 456 5.47 15.48 -14.49
N GLN A 457 6.56 16.12 -14.04
CA GLN A 457 6.57 16.85 -12.78
C GLN A 457 5.61 18.04 -12.79
N ASP A 458 5.55 18.78 -13.89
CA ASP A 458 4.65 19.93 -14.01
C ASP A 458 3.17 19.54 -13.93
N LEU A 459 2.84 18.34 -14.39
CA LEU A 459 1.48 17.80 -14.33
C LEU A 459 1.16 17.13 -12.98
N CYS A 460 2.10 16.35 -12.44
CA CYS A 460 1.80 15.36 -11.40
C CYS A 460 2.52 15.59 -10.07
N LEU A 461 3.64 16.32 -10.02
CA LEU A 461 4.37 16.53 -8.76
C LEU A 461 3.63 17.54 -7.88
N ARG A 462 3.26 17.12 -6.68
CA ARG A 462 2.65 17.97 -5.66
C ARG A 462 3.71 18.76 -4.89
N PRO A 463 3.36 19.90 -4.27
CA PRO A 463 4.28 20.69 -3.46
C PRO A 463 4.91 19.97 -2.26
N ASP A 464 4.29 18.90 -1.76
CA ASP A 464 4.78 18.09 -0.64
C ASP A 464 5.76 16.98 -1.04
N GLY A 465 6.06 16.86 -2.35
CA GLY A 465 7.01 15.90 -2.90
C GLY A 465 6.39 14.55 -3.30
N LEU A 466 5.09 14.36 -3.11
CA LEU A 466 4.35 13.21 -3.64
C LEU A 466 3.89 13.49 -5.07
N TYR A 467 3.55 12.43 -5.81
CA TYR A 467 2.91 12.55 -7.11
C TYR A 467 1.41 12.27 -6.95
N ARG A 468 0.57 13.17 -7.47
CA ARG A 468 -0.83 12.81 -7.78
C ARG A 468 -0.81 11.85 -8.98
N HIS A 469 -1.77 10.93 -9.07
CA HIS A 469 -1.79 9.99 -10.19
C HIS A 469 -2.01 10.73 -11.51
N SER A 470 -2.97 11.65 -11.58
CA SER A 470 -3.21 12.50 -12.74
C SER A 470 -3.80 13.85 -12.33
N PRO A 471 -3.86 14.87 -13.21
CA PRO A 471 -4.51 16.14 -12.90
C PRO A 471 -6.02 16.08 -12.60
N LEU A 472 -6.66 14.92 -12.72
CA LEU A 472 -8.11 14.76 -12.44
C LEU A 472 -8.45 14.83 -10.95
N ASP A 473 -7.51 14.50 -10.08
CA ASP A 473 -7.68 14.52 -8.62
C ASP A 473 -6.32 14.59 -7.90
N GLU A 474 -6.31 14.85 -6.60
CA GLU A 474 -5.08 15.03 -5.82
C GLU A 474 -4.50 13.73 -5.22
N ALA A 475 -5.14 12.57 -5.42
CA ALA A 475 -4.75 11.35 -4.71
C ALA A 475 -3.32 10.93 -5.04
N ALA A 476 -2.51 10.80 -3.99
CA ALA A 476 -1.19 10.21 -4.08
C ALA A 476 -1.29 8.68 -4.14
N TRP A 477 -1.84 8.16 -5.23
CA TRP A 477 -2.00 6.72 -5.43
C TRP A 477 -0.67 5.98 -5.28
N GLY A 478 -0.66 4.87 -4.54
CA GLY A 478 0.54 4.13 -4.14
C GLY A 478 1.42 3.77 -5.32
N ARG A 479 0.89 3.01 -6.29
CA ARG A 479 1.65 2.66 -7.50
C ARG A 479 1.92 3.87 -8.40
N GLY A 480 1.05 4.87 -8.38
CA GLY A 480 1.27 6.17 -9.02
C GLY A 480 2.49 6.92 -8.48
N ASN A 481 2.91 6.66 -7.23
CA ASN A 481 4.17 7.14 -6.65
C ASN A 481 5.31 6.12 -6.84
N GLY A 482 4.99 4.82 -6.81
CA GLY A 482 5.94 3.76 -7.13
C GLY A 482 6.57 3.89 -8.52
N PHE A 483 5.80 4.31 -9.53
CA PHE A 483 6.31 4.50 -10.89
C PHE A 483 7.38 5.61 -10.98
N PRO A 484 7.16 6.86 -10.52
CA PRO A 484 8.22 7.84 -10.41
C PRO A 484 9.45 7.34 -9.63
N ALA A 485 9.27 6.67 -8.49
CA ALA A 485 10.37 6.12 -7.70
C ALA A 485 11.22 5.11 -8.51
N LEU A 486 10.57 4.11 -9.11
CA LEU A 486 11.23 3.09 -9.94
C LEU A 486 11.86 3.70 -11.20
N GLY A 487 11.12 4.57 -11.89
CA GLY A 487 11.56 5.22 -13.12
C GLY A 487 12.81 6.08 -12.92
N LEU A 488 12.85 6.89 -11.86
CA LEU A 488 14.00 7.71 -11.53
C LEU A 488 15.21 6.86 -11.11
N ALA A 489 15.00 5.78 -10.34
CA ALA A 489 16.07 4.87 -9.93
C ALA A 489 16.75 4.19 -11.14
N LEU A 490 15.95 3.69 -12.08
CA LEU A 490 16.46 3.05 -13.30
C LEU A 490 17.13 4.06 -14.22
N SER A 491 16.52 5.24 -14.40
CA SER A 491 17.08 6.29 -15.25
C SER A 491 18.44 6.80 -14.73
N LEU A 492 18.56 7.02 -13.42
CA LEU A 492 19.83 7.40 -12.79
C LEU A 492 20.90 6.32 -12.90
N SER A 493 20.50 5.05 -12.87
CA SER A 493 21.44 3.92 -13.04
C SER A 493 22.03 3.88 -14.44
N ALA A 494 21.31 4.41 -15.44
CA ALA A 494 21.76 4.46 -16.82
C ALA A 494 22.48 5.77 -17.19
N MET A 495 22.29 6.84 -16.43
CA MET A 495 22.85 8.16 -16.74
C MET A 495 24.34 8.24 -16.37
N PRO A 496 25.23 8.70 -17.29
CA PRO A 496 26.65 8.91 -17.01
C PRO A 496 26.88 9.88 -15.84
N GLU A 497 27.89 9.63 -15.01
CA GLU A 497 28.17 10.43 -13.81
C GLU A 497 28.47 11.90 -14.10
N ASP A 498 29.09 12.17 -15.25
CA ASP A 498 29.49 13.49 -15.74
C ASP A 498 28.41 14.19 -16.58
N HIS A 499 27.24 13.57 -16.78
CA HIS A 499 26.17 14.19 -17.55
C HIS A 499 25.64 15.46 -16.86
N PRO A 500 25.57 16.63 -17.55
CA PRO A 500 25.20 17.90 -16.93
C PRO A 500 23.83 17.90 -16.22
N GLY A 501 22.89 17.10 -16.74
CA GLY A 501 21.54 16.98 -16.16
C GLY A 501 21.40 15.97 -15.01
N ARG A 502 22.46 15.22 -14.66
CA ARG A 502 22.39 14.17 -13.64
C ARG A 502 22.02 14.71 -12.26
N ALA A 503 22.58 15.84 -11.88
CA ALA A 503 22.29 16.48 -10.59
C ALA A 503 20.79 16.79 -10.43
N ARG A 504 20.12 17.19 -11.51
CA ARG A 504 18.68 17.49 -11.52
C ARG A 504 17.85 16.23 -11.30
N MET A 505 18.17 15.14 -12.00
CA MET A 505 17.47 13.87 -11.83
C MET A 505 17.71 13.26 -10.43
N LEU A 506 18.93 13.39 -9.91
CA LEU A 506 19.28 12.94 -8.57
C LEU A 506 18.52 13.73 -7.49
N ALA A 507 18.38 15.05 -7.65
CA ALA A 507 17.57 15.88 -6.77
C ALA A 507 16.09 15.47 -6.81
N ALA A 508 15.52 15.22 -8.01
CA ALA A 508 14.14 14.74 -8.15
C ALA A 508 13.93 13.40 -7.42
N PHE A 509 14.85 12.45 -7.60
CA PHE A 509 14.84 11.16 -6.93
C PHE A 509 14.89 11.29 -5.40
N ARG A 510 15.85 12.07 -4.87
CA ARG A 510 16.02 12.28 -3.43
C ARG A 510 14.81 12.94 -2.80
N ASN A 511 14.29 14.01 -3.41
CA ASN A 511 13.14 14.74 -2.90
C ASN A 511 11.88 13.87 -2.86
N HIS A 512 11.68 13.03 -3.86
CA HIS A 512 10.53 12.13 -3.89
C HIS A 512 10.63 11.02 -2.84
N LEU A 513 11.79 10.35 -2.74
CA LEU A 513 11.99 9.31 -1.73
C LEU A 513 11.99 9.86 -0.30
N GLU A 514 12.37 11.12 -0.11
CA GLU A 514 12.22 11.84 1.15
C GLU A 514 10.74 12.01 1.55
N ALA A 515 9.87 12.35 0.60
CA ALA A 515 8.44 12.43 0.86
C ALA A 515 7.84 11.06 1.22
N LEU A 516 8.24 10.01 0.50
CA LEU A 516 7.79 8.64 0.75
C LEU A 516 8.29 8.07 2.07
N LEU A 517 9.55 8.34 2.45
CA LEU A 517 10.15 7.92 3.71
C LEU A 517 9.29 8.31 4.92
N ARG A 518 8.72 9.53 4.90
CA ARG A 518 7.89 10.08 5.99
C ARG A 518 6.49 9.49 6.06
N ARG A 519 6.11 8.63 5.10
CA ARG A 519 4.76 8.07 4.93
C ARG A 519 4.73 6.53 4.97
N GLN A 520 5.81 5.91 5.43
CA GLN A 520 5.81 4.46 5.65
C GLN A 520 4.90 4.13 6.84
N ASP A 521 4.01 3.15 6.66
CA ASP A 521 3.20 2.58 7.73
C ASP A 521 4.09 1.89 8.78
N PRO A 522 3.68 1.81 10.06
CA PRO A 522 4.41 1.03 11.06
C PRO A 522 4.71 -0.41 10.65
N SER A 523 3.88 -1.05 9.83
CA SER A 523 4.17 -2.40 9.30
C SER A 523 5.38 -2.44 8.35
N GLY A 524 5.84 -1.30 7.85
CA GLY A 524 6.86 -1.19 6.79
C GLY A 524 6.29 -1.05 5.38
N MET A 525 4.98 -1.18 5.21
CA MET A 525 4.31 -1.03 3.90
C MET A 525 4.05 0.44 3.55
N TRP A 526 3.76 0.69 2.28
CA TRP A 526 3.05 1.90 1.84
C TRP A 526 1.61 1.57 1.47
N HIS A 527 0.76 2.58 1.64
CA HIS A 527 -0.68 2.45 1.42
C HIS A 527 -1.07 2.62 -0.06
N GLN A 528 -2.24 2.08 -0.40
CA GLN A 528 -2.90 2.26 -1.70
C GLN A 528 -3.05 3.74 -2.05
N VAL A 529 -3.23 4.62 -1.06
CA VAL A 529 -3.06 6.06 -1.21
C VAL A 529 -2.10 6.52 -0.11
N ILE A 530 -0.94 7.03 -0.51
CA ILE A 530 0.26 7.21 0.34
C ILE A 530 -0.01 8.08 1.57
N ASP A 531 -0.79 9.14 1.41
CA ASP A 531 -1.12 10.12 2.45
C ASP A 531 -2.44 9.84 3.19
N HIS A 532 -3.08 8.71 2.91
CA HIS A 532 -4.32 8.24 3.52
C HIS A 532 -4.10 6.86 4.18
N PRO A 533 -3.64 6.83 5.45
CA PRO A 533 -3.30 5.60 6.16
C PRO A 533 -4.49 4.66 6.42
N GLU A 534 -5.72 5.14 6.24
CA GLU A 534 -6.95 4.35 6.26
C GLU A 534 -7.14 3.48 5.02
N SER A 535 -6.45 3.77 3.92
CA SER A 535 -6.44 2.89 2.75
C SER A 535 -5.60 1.62 3.01
N TYR A 536 -5.89 0.53 2.30
CA TYR A 536 -5.16 -0.73 2.51
C TYR A 536 -3.67 -0.61 2.14
N ARG A 537 -2.83 -1.43 2.77
CA ARG A 537 -1.39 -1.54 2.47
C ARG A 537 -1.21 -2.26 1.14
N GLU A 538 -0.39 -1.76 0.21
CA GLU A 538 -0.35 -2.26 -1.17
C GLU A 538 1.03 -2.79 -1.58
N LEU A 539 1.06 -4.02 -2.11
CA LEU A 539 2.29 -4.77 -2.36
C LEU A 539 3.15 -4.17 -3.49
N THR A 540 2.54 -3.75 -4.60
CA THR A 540 3.31 -3.29 -5.77
C THR A 540 3.96 -1.93 -5.52
N ALA A 541 3.25 -0.99 -4.92
CA ALA A 541 3.77 0.30 -4.47
C ALA A 541 4.95 0.10 -3.53
N THR A 542 4.77 -0.73 -2.50
CA THR A 542 5.82 -1.05 -1.53
C THR A 542 7.05 -1.66 -2.22
N SER A 543 6.85 -2.60 -3.16
CA SER A 543 7.95 -3.22 -3.92
C SER A 543 8.74 -2.19 -4.74
N MET A 544 8.06 -1.29 -5.44
CA MET A 544 8.67 -0.29 -6.31
C MET A 544 9.41 0.79 -5.51
N ILE A 545 8.82 1.27 -4.42
CA ILE A 545 9.43 2.27 -3.54
C ILE A 545 10.66 1.67 -2.86
N THR A 546 10.55 0.45 -2.34
CA THR A 546 11.68 -0.24 -1.71
C THR A 546 12.80 -0.49 -2.72
N PHE A 547 12.47 -0.89 -3.96
CA PHE A 547 13.48 -1.10 -5.01
C PHE A 547 14.27 0.18 -5.26
N ALA A 548 13.58 1.31 -5.38
CA ALA A 548 14.20 2.60 -5.57
C ALA A 548 15.11 2.98 -4.40
N MET A 549 14.67 2.76 -3.15
CA MET A 549 15.50 3.02 -1.96
C MET A 549 16.74 2.12 -1.89
N VAL A 550 16.60 0.83 -2.16
CA VAL A 550 17.74 -0.12 -2.18
C VAL A 550 18.74 0.27 -3.26
N ARG A 551 18.25 0.56 -4.49
CA ARG A 551 19.11 1.03 -5.58
C ARG A 551 19.85 2.31 -5.20
N GLY A 552 19.15 3.24 -4.56
CA GLY A 552 19.73 4.50 -4.08
C GLY A 552 20.82 4.29 -3.04
N LEU A 553 20.67 3.33 -2.12
CA LEU A 553 21.71 2.98 -1.15
C LEU A 553 22.93 2.35 -1.81
N ARG A 554 22.72 1.33 -2.64
CA ARG A 554 23.79 0.62 -3.34
C ARG A 554 24.63 1.54 -4.24
N SER A 555 23.98 2.56 -4.80
CA SER A 555 24.62 3.53 -5.69
C SER A 555 25.19 4.76 -4.96
N GLY A 556 25.15 4.81 -3.62
CA GLY A 556 25.64 5.94 -2.82
C GLY A 556 24.80 7.22 -2.95
N TRP A 557 23.57 7.13 -3.45
CA TRP A 557 22.68 8.27 -3.65
C TRP A 557 21.93 8.65 -2.37
N LEU A 558 21.72 7.70 -1.47
CA LEU A 558 20.96 7.87 -0.24
C LEU A 558 21.82 7.60 0.99
N ASP A 559 21.47 8.22 2.12
CA ASP A 559 22.13 7.99 3.40
C ASP A 559 21.74 6.63 3.99
N ARG A 560 22.74 5.79 4.28
CA ARG A 560 22.52 4.43 4.79
C ARG A 560 21.77 4.42 6.12
N LYS A 561 22.19 5.24 7.09
CA LYS A 561 21.60 5.25 8.45
C LYS A 561 20.11 5.58 8.42
N ARG A 562 19.71 6.41 7.47
CA ARG A 562 18.34 6.86 7.33
C ARG A 562 17.42 5.88 6.59
N TYR A 563 17.90 5.26 5.53
CA TYR A 563 17.05 4.45 4.65
C TYR A 563 17.11 2.95 4.93
N GLU A 564 18.22 2.43 5.50
CA GLU A 564 18.36 0.99 5.81
C GLU A 564 17.26 0.46 6.74
N PRO A 565 16.93 1.10 7.88
CA PRO A 565 15.85 0.62 8.75
C PRO A 565 14.47 0.62 8.08
N VAL A 566 14.25 1.50 7.11
CA VAL A 566 12.99 1.62 6.36
C VAL A 566 12.88 0.49 5.33
N ILE A 567 13.97 0.21 4.62
CA ILE A 567 14.07 -0.91 3.68
C ILE A 567 13.90 -2.23 4.40
N ASP A 568 14.56 -2.43 5.55
CA ASP A 568 14.50 -3.69 6.28
C ASP A 568 13.05 -4.02 6.70
N ARG A 569 12.33 -3.04 7.28
CA ARG A 569 10.89 -3.21 7.60
C ARG A 569 10.04 -3.49 6.36
N ALA A 570 10.26 -2.75 5.27
CA ALA A 570 9.51 -2.96 4.04
C ALA A 570 9.76 -4.35 3.46
N TRP A 571 10.99 -4.83 3.48
CA TRP A 571 11.36 -6.14 2.99
C TRP A 571 10.74 -7.28 3.80
N GLU A 572 10.72 -7.18 5.13
CA GLU A 572 10.01 -8.16 5.97
C GLU A 572 8.52 -8.19 5.66
N SER A 573 7.89 -7.01 5.54
CA SER A 573 6.47 -6.91 5.18
C SER A 573 6.14 -7.46 3.78
N LEU A 574 7.05 -7.30 2.82
CA LEU A 574 6.93 -7.88 1.48
C LEU A 574 7.07 -9.41 1.53
N LYS A 575 8.09 -9.94 2.22
CA LYS A 575 8.26 -11.39 2.40
C LYS A 575 7.03 -12.05 2.99
N ALA A 576 6.43 -11.44 4.03
CA ALA A 576 5.21 -11.94 4.65
C ALA A 576 4.03 -12.09 3.66
N ARG A 577 3.99 -11.26 2.60
CA ARG A 577 2.92 -11.23 1.58
C ARG A 577 3.22 -12.05 0.31
N ILE A 578 4.39 -12.68 0.23
CA ILE A 578 4.77 -13.55 -0.89
C ILE A 578 4.74 -14.99 -0.40
N ALA A 579 3.75 -15.77 -0.82
CA ALA A 579 3.67 -17.18 -0.48
C ALA A 579 4.76 -17.99 -1.24
N PRO A 580 5.19 -19.15 -0.72
CA PRO A 580 6.09 -20.05 -1.47
C PRO A 580 5.52 -20.53 -2.80
N SER A 581 4.19 -20.54 -2.97
CA SER A 581 3.49 -20.83 -4.23
C SER A 581 3.57 -19.70 -5.27
N GLY A 582 4.19 -18.57 -4.93
CA GLY A 582 4.14 -17.35 -5.75
C GLY A 582 2.85 -16.55 -5.62
N ASP A 583 1.86 -17.01 -4.85
CA ASP A 583 0.66 -16.23 -4.55
C ASP A 583 0.98 -14.98 -3.71
N LEU A 584 0.27 -13.90 -3.99
CA LEU A 584 0.53 -12.58 -3.44
C LEU A 584 -0.65 -12.07 -2.62
N VAL A 585 -0.36 -11.25 -1.62
CA VAL A 585 -1.36 -10.59 -0.78
C VAL A 585 -1.32 -9.08 -1.05
N ASP A 586 -2.50 -8.48 -1.17
CA ASP A 586 -2.72 -7.03 -1.32
C ASP A 586 -2.15 -6.40 -2.60
N VAL A 587 -2.38 -7.03 -3.75
CA VAL A 587 -2.00 -6.47 -5.06
C VAL A 587 -3.13 -5.64 -5.65
N CYS A 588 -3.00 -4.32 -5.75
CA CYS A 588 -4.03 -3.48 -6.38
C CYS A 588 -4.19 -3.89 -7.86
N THR A 589 -5.42 -4.14 -8.29
CA THR A 589 -5.78 -4.45 -9.68
C THR A 589 -5.33 -3.36 -10.68
N GLY A 590 -5.38 -3.65 -11.98
CA GLY A 590 -5.11 -2.69 -13.05
C GLY A 590 -5.94 -1.42 -12.85
N THR A 591 -5.29 -0.27 -12.82
CA THR A 591 -5.91 1.00 -12.43
C THR A 591 -5.31 2.11 -13.28
N GLY A 592 -6.14 2.76 -14.10
CA GLY A 592 -5.78 4.01 -14.78
C GLY A 592 -6.17 5.23 -13.95
N LYS A 593 -6.15 6.41 -14.56
CA LYS A 593 -6.61 7.64 -13.89
C LYS A 593 -8.04 7.50 -13.37
N GLN A 594 -8.25 7.84 -12.11
CA GLN A 594 -9.57 7.94 -11.51
C GLN A 594 -10.00 9.41 -11.43
N LYS A 595 -11.22 9.67 -10.97
CA LYS A 595 -11.78 11.03 -10.86
C LYS A 595 -11.97 11.47 -9.42
N SER A 596 -11.76 10.58 -8.45
CA SER A 596 -11.96 10.85 -7.04
C SER A 596 -11.05 9.99 -6.18
N LEU A 597 -10.79 10.46 -4.96
CA LEU A 597 -10.09 9.68 -3.92
C LEU A 597 -10.80 8.35 -3.64
N ARG A 598 -12.14 8.34 -3.62
CA ARG A 598 -12.93 7.14 -3.32
C ARG A 598 -12.67 6.02 -4.33
N ASP A 599 -12.57 6.36 -5.60
CA ASP A 599 -12.27 5.40 -6.67
C ASP A 599 -10.91 4.70 -6.45
N TYR A 600 -9.96 5.35 -5.77
CA TYR A 600 -8.69 4.73 -5.38
C TYR A 600 -8.81 3.81 -4.17
N PHE A 601 -9.59 4.19 -3.15
CA PHE A 601 -9.88 3.33 -2.00
C PHE A 601 -10.59 2.05 -2.41
N ASP A 602 -11.47 2.15 -3.40
CA ASP A 602 -12.29 1.05 -3.89
C ASP A 602 -11.58 0.12 -4.89
N ARG A 603 -10.31 0.36 -5.22
CA ARG A 603 -9.60 -0.57 -6.11
C ARG A 603 -9.44 -1.91 -5.42
N THR A 604 -9.91 -2.96 -6.08
CA THR A 604 -9.75 -4.33 -5.61
C THR A 604 -8.27 -4.64 -5.34
N ALA A 605 -8.01 -5.12 -4.13
CA ALA A 605 -6.77 -5.77 -3.80
C ALA A 605 -6.89 -7.28 -4.08
N ILE A 606 -6.03 -7.80 -4.94
CA ILE A 606 -5.99 -9.20 -5.35
C ILE A 606 -5.27 -10.02 -4.29
N LEU A 607 -5.79 -11.21 -4.02
CA LEU A 607 -5.17 -12.27 -3.23
C LEU A 607 -4.97 -13.46 -4.18
N GLY A 608 -3.74 -13.91 -4.36
CA GLY A 608 -3.38 -14.98 -5.29
C GLY A 608 -2.40 -14.51 -6.37
N HIS A 609 -2.40 -15.23 -7.50
CA HIS A 609 -1.57 -14.94 -8.66
C HIS A 609 -1.94 -13.61 -9.33
N ASP A 610 -0.95 -12.75 -9.58
CA ASP A 610 -1.07 -11.54 -10.41
C ASP A 610 0.30 -11.18 -11.01
N ASP A 611 0.39 -11.12 -12.34
CA ASP A 611 1.65 -10.90 -13.06
C ASP A 611 2.32 -9.56 -12.74
N ARG A 612 1.56 -8.51 -12.41
CA ARG A 612 2.12 -7.20 -12.03
C ARG A 612 2.76 -7.29 -10.66
N GLY A 613 2.05 -7.90 -9.72
CA GLY A 613 2.56 -8.25 -8.40
C GLY A 613 3.82 -9.08 -8.51
N GLY A 614 3.79 -10.16 -9.30
CA GLY A 614 4.90 -11.08 -9.47
C GLY A 614 6.13 -10.42 -10.09
N ALA A 615 5.95 -9.62 -11.13
CA ALA A 615 7.03 -8.86 -11.76
C ALA A 615 7.69 -7.89 -10.77
N MET A 616 6.91 -7.11 -10.01
CA MET A 616 7.45 -6.16 -9.04
C MET A 616 8.11 -6.86 -7.85
N ALA A 617 7.49 -7.94 -7.33
CA ALA A 617 8.04 -8.77 -6.26
C ALA A 617 9.37 -9.41 -6.66
N LEU A 618 9.49 -9.89 -7.91
CA LEU A 618 10.74 -10.47 -8.43
C LEU A 618 11.83 -9.40 -8.60
N MET A 619 11.47 -8.22 -9.09
CA MET A 619 12.39 -7.08 -9.21
C MET A 619 12.95 -6.65 -7.84
N ILE A 620 12.12 -6.46 -6.82
CA ILE A 620 12.60 -6.12 -5.47
C ILE A 620 13.42 -7.28 -4.86
N SER A 621 12.99 -8.53 -5.02
CA SER A 621 13.70 -9.68 -4.44
C SER A 621 15.13 -9.80 -4.98
N THR A 622 15.32 -9.59 -6.29
CA THR A 622 16.66 -9.57 -6.88
C THR A 622 17.48 -8.34 -6.48
N GLU A 623 16.87 -7.16 -6.35
CA GLU A 623 17.58 -5.96 -5.86
C GLU A 623 18.05 -6.11 -4.41
N MET A 624 17.21 -6.71 -3.55
CA MET A 624 17.57 -7.07 -2.17
C MET A 624 18.68 -8.13 -2.13
N ALA A 625 18.64 -9.13 -3.01
CA ALA A 625 19.68 -10.15 -3.11
C ALA A 625 21.05 -9.55 -3.45
N TYR A 626 21.09 -8.62 -4.40
CA TYR A 626 22.32 -7.90 -4.69
C TYR A 626 22.79 -7.06 -3.50
N TRP A 627 21.89 -6.31 -2.87
CA TRP A 627 22.25 -5.52 -1.68
C TRP A 627 22.83 -6.39 -0.58
N GLN A 628 22.24 -7.57 -0.33
CA GLN A 628 22.75 -8.51 0.66
C GLN A 628 24.15 -9.04 0.31
N ARG A 629 24.50 -9.18 -0.97
CA ARG A 629 25.86 -9.55 -1.40
C ARG A 629 26.90 -8.44 -1.22
N GLU A 630 26.45 -7.18 -1.26
CA GLU A 630 27.30 -5.99 -1.13
C GLU A 630 27.45 -5.49 0.31
N ARG A 631 26.55 -5.94 1.20
CA ARG A 631 26.64 -5.75 2.66
C ARG A 631 27.68 -6.70 3.23
#